data_AF-A0A957DER3-F1
#
_entry.id   AF-A0A957DER3-F1
#
_cell.length_a   1.000
_cell.length_b   1.000
_cell.length_c   1.000
_cell.angle_alpha   90.00
_cell.angle_beta   90.00
_cell.angle_gamma   90.00
#
_symmetry.space_group_name_H-M   'P 1'
#
loop_
_entity.id
_entity.type
_entity.pdbx_description
1 polymer ?
#
loop_
_entity_poly.entity_id
_entity_poly.type
_entity_poly.pdbx_seq_one_letter_code
_entity_poly.pdbx_strand_id
1 'polypeptide(L)'
;MITSRVTVKEGDILIINTGYHKYGWDQPDVPNPEAQGGIENKEFGYYVRHPGPSPDFFPWALEMKLKLVGVDCGSAEHPMNTSIRYAHAREFQKAEAKLQREYGKTWDEMFPPEAYHHLTHVVMPRSGLLLAESLGGQIGELGDRRAWIMIQPIPFMEVESAWCRAAALQPPTGMTEEAFFAFMGGLEMLDMTLPFSVQTPQWANYEPLSVKYTKRVGGQYFGLGRNNAHCRASFHLASHMDGEKHFHSAGKTIGQMPFDYWFGPGVIADISHLVSDSSVYTPAMIESVVDVQPGDILIVKTGYYRYGWNSPDSDEFRYMIKHPGPSPDFADWCLRKQIKWLAVDCVAMEHPMNTIQRLWHPQTFAEANAKLQAQYGKDWDEMYPLDRYYQDMHLNLFPKGIVHAENLGRDIA
;
A
#
# COMPACT_ATOMS: atom_id res chain seq x y z
N MET A 1 -8.61 -0.04 31.82
CA MET A 1 -7.24 -0.57 31.65
C MET A 1 -6.43 0.22 30.61
N ILE A 2 -7.03 0.63 29.48
CA ILE A 2 -6.34 1.42 28.45
C ILE A 2 -5.99 2.83 28.95
N THR A 3 -6.99 3.57 29.43
CA THR A 3 -6.84 4.96 29.90
C THR A 3 -5.95 5.15 31.13
N SER A 4 -5.63 4.05 31.84
CA SER A 4 -4.67 4.06 32.95
C SER A 4 -3.21 3.89 32.49
N ARG A 5 -2.97 3.50 31.23
CA ARG A 5 -1.64 3.23 30.67
C ARG A 5 -1.21 4.29 29.65
N VAL A 6 -2.16 4.78 28.86
CA VAL A 6 -1.92 5.78 27.82
C VAL A 6 -3.06 6.80 27.79
N THR A 7 -2.72 8.06 27.55
CA THR A 7 -3.72 9.11 27.31
C THR A 7 -4.29 8.95 25.90
N VAL A 8 -5.61 8.71 25.81
CA VAL A 8 -6.37 8.68 24.57
C VAL A 8 -7.21 9.94 24.48
N LYS A 9 -7.18 10.63 23.34
CA LYS A 9 -7.91 11.86 23.07
C LYS A 9 -9.04 11.59 22.09
N GLU A 10 -10.03 12.48 22.08
CA GLU A 10 -11.12 12.43 21.11
C GLU A 10 -10.56 12.48 19.68
N GLY A 11 -11.03 11.61 18.79
CA GLY A 11 -10.56 11.58 17.39
C GLY A 11 -9.20 10.91 17.16
N ASP A 12 -8.59 10.30 18.19
CA ASP A 12 -7.35 9.54 18.04
C ASP A 12 -7.54 8.28 17.18
N ILE A 13 -6.42 7.77 16.65
CA ILE A 13 -6.27 6.37 16.23
C ILE A 13 -5.72 5.60 17.43
N LEU A 14 -6.39 4.50 17.80
CA LEU A 14 -5.95 3.65 18.90
C LEU A 14 -5.45 2.30 18.36
N ILE A 15 -4.21 1.96 18.67
CA ILE A 15 -3.64 0.66 18.34
C ILE A 15 -3.56 -0.19 19.61
N ILE A 16 -4.15 -1.38 19.57
CA ILE A 16 -4.15 -2.35 20.66
C ILE A 16 -3.13 -3.43 20.33
N ASN A 17 -2.04 -3.43 21.08
CA ASN A 17 -1.05 -4.51 21.07
C ASN A 17 -1.35 -5.47 22.22
N THR A 18 -1.93 -6.62 21.90
CA THR A 18 -2.21 -7.71 22.84
C THR A 18 -1.02 -8.64 23.01
N GLY A 19 -0.01 -8.54 22.13
CA GLY A 19 1.12 -9.45 22.04
C GLY A 19 0.81 -10.75 21.29
N TYR A 20 -0.32 -10.83 20.58
CA TYR A 20 -0.72 -12.01 19.79
C TYR A 20 -0.12 -12.02 18.39
N HIS A 21 0.41 -10.90 17.89
CA HIS A 21 1.22 -10.90 16.66
C HIS A 21 2.43 -11.85 16.74
N LYS A 22 2.86 -12.28 17.95
CA LYS A 22 3.88 -13.34 18.14
C LYS A 22 3.50 -14.68 17.50
N TYR A 23 2.21 -14.90 17.23
CA TYR A 23 1.71 -16.06 16.51
C TYR A 23 1.64 -15.85 14.99
N GLY A 24 2.15 -14.72 14.49
CA GLY A 24 2.39 -14.49 13.06
C GLY A 24 3.39 -15.49 12.49
N TRP A 25 3.26 -15.77 11.19
CA TRP A 25 4.09 -16.77 10.50
C TRP A 25 5.57 -16.36 10.44
N ASP A 26 5.84 -15.06 10.47
CA ASP A 26 7.15 -14.41 10.40
C ASP A 26 7.89 -14.37 11.76
N GLN A 27 7.22 -14.77 12.84
CA GLN A 27 7.76 -14.74 14.20
C GLN A 27 8.41 -16.08 14.60
N PRO A 28 9.28 -16.12 15.62
CA PRO A 28 9.78 -17.37 16.19
C PRO A 28 8.65 -18.29 16.69
N ASP A 29 8.92 -19.59 16.79
CA ASP A 29 7.97 -20.54 17.37
C ASP A 29 7.72 -20.25 18.85
N VAL A 30 6.48 -20.47 19.30
CA VAL A 30 6.07 -20.25 20.69
C VAL A 30 6.01 -21.59 21.41
N PRO A 31 6.91 -21.87 22.37
CA PRO A 31 6.85 -23.11 23.14
C PRO A 31 5.55 -23.21 23.92
N ASN A 32 4.87 -24.36 23.81
CA ASN A 32 3.68 -24.68 24.59
C ASN A 32 3.71 -26.17 24.98
N PRO A 33 3.99 -26.50 26.25
CA PRO A 33 4.06 -27.89 26.70
C PRO A 33 2.72 -28.63 26.63
N GLU A 34 1.60 -27.90 26.61
CA GLU A 34 0.26 -28.48 26.47
C GLU A 34 -0.13 -28.70 25.00
N ALA A 35 0.65 -28.17 24.05
CA ALA A 35 0.42 -28.35 22.63
C ALA A 35 1.06 -29.64 22.11
N GLN A 36 0.45 -30.23 21.08
CA GLN A 36 1.03 -31.37 20.39
C GLN A 36 2.37 -30.96 19.76
N GLY A 37 3.45 -31.66 20.14
CA GLY A 37 4.81 -31.34 19.67
C GLY A 37 5.51 -30.25 20.47
N GLY A 38 4.95 -29.77 21.58
CA GLY A 38 5.60 -28.80 22.46
C GLY A 38 5.65 -27.36 21.92
N ILE A 39 4.95 -27.09 20.81
CA ILE A 39 4.93 -25.80 20.11
C ILE A 39 3.47 -25.41 19.85
N GLU A 40 3.11 -24.17 20.16
CA GLU A 40 1.77 -23.65 19.88
C GLU A 40 1.51 -23.59 18.38
N ASN A 41 0.32 -23.97 17.97
CA ASN A 41 -0.08 -23.79 16.57
C ASN A 41 -0.34 -22.30 16.35
N LYS A 42 0.54 -21.66 15.56
CA LYS A 42 0.51 -20.23 15.26
C LYS A 42 -0.84 -19.76 14.70
N GLU A 43 -1.34 -20.39 13.66
CA GLU A 43 -2.63 -20.02 13.06
C GLU A 43 -3.79 -20.19 14.04
N PHE A 44 -3.79 -21.27 14.82
CA PHE A 44 -4.83 -21.53 15.81
C PHE A 44 -4.78 -20.52 16.95
N GLY A 45 -3.59 -20.22 17.47
CA GLY A 45 -3.38 -19.19 18.48
C GLY A 45 -3.83 -17.82 17.99
N TYR A 46 -3.47 -17.48 16.75
CA TYR A 46 -3.71 -16.19 16.13
C TYR A 46 -5.19 -15.94 15.76
N TYR A 47 -5.88 -16.94 15.21
CA TYR A 47 -7.28 -16.78 14.76
C TYR A 47 -8.33 -17.23 15.78
N VAL A 48 -8.04 -18.23 16.60
CA VAL A 48 -9.06 -18.87 17.46
C VAL A 48 -8.95 -18.45 18.92
N ARG A 49 -7.73 -18.22 19.42
CA ARG A 49 -7.46 -17.98 20.86
C ARG A 49 -7.05 -16.55 21.19
N HIS A 50 -7.11 -15.63 20.23
CA HIS A 50 -6.78 -14.24 20.48
C HIS A 50 -7.80 -13.56 21.40
N PRO A 51 -7.37 -12.63 22.25
CA PRO A 51 -8.28 -11.89 23.11
C PRO A 51 -9.10 -10.93 22.26
N GLY A 52 -10.21 -10.46 22.84
CA GLY A 52 -11.03 -9.43 22.26
C GLY A 52 -11.51 -8.46 23.35
N PRO A 53 -12.12 -7.35 22.92
CA PRO A 53 -12.54 -6.30 23.82
C PRO A 53 -13.69 -6.72 24.73
N SER A 54 -13.81 -6.03 25.86
CA SER A 54 -14.99 -6.11 26.73
C SER A 54 -16.22 -5.46 26.06
N PRO A 55 -17.45 -5.78 26.50
CA PRO A 55 -18.67 -5.23 25.88
C PRO A 55 -18.79 -3.71 25.88
N ASP A 56 -18.11 -3.02 26.81
CA ASP A 56 -18.09 -1.57 26.99
C ASP A 56 -17.01 -0.86 26.16
N PHE A 57 -16.09 -1.60 25.53
CA PHE A 57 -15.00 -1.01 24.77
C PHE A 57 -15.46 -0.25 23.53
N PHE A 58 -16.29 -0.86 22.68
CA PHE A 58 -16.76 -0.21 21.46
C PHE A 58 -17.71 0.97 21.73
N PRO A 59 -18.63 0.90 22.71
CA PRO A 59 -19.37 2.08 23.15
C PRO A 59 -18.44 3.22 23.60
N TRP A 60 -17.40 2.91 24.39
CA TRP A 60 -16.39 3.89 24.79
C TRP A 60 -15.62 4.45 23.58
N ALA A 61 -15.23 3.61 22.61
CA ALA A 61 -14.53 4.05 21.40
C ALA A 61 -15.38 5.02 20.55
N LEU A 62 -16.70 4.79 20.51
CA LEU A 62 -17.67 5.67 19.85
C LEU A 62 -17.83 6.99 20.60
N GLU A 63 -17.91 6.96 21.94
CA GLU A 63 -17.96 8.17 22.77
C GLU A 63 -16.70 9.03 22.59
N MET A 64 -15.54 8.39 22.51
CA MET A 64 -14.26 9.03 22.22
C MET A 64 -14.11 9.45 20.75
N LYS A 65 -15.10 9.15 19.89
CA LYS A 65 -15.07 9.41 18.45
C LYS A 65 -13.75 8.97 17.81
N LEU A 66 -13.22 7.82 18.22
CA LEU A 66 -11.99 7.30 17.65
C LEU A 66 -12.16 7.16 16.13
N LYS A 67 -11.14 7.52 15.38
CA LYS A 67 -11.19 7.41 13.91
C LYS A 67 -11.01 5.95 13.48
N LEU A 68 -10.13 5.25 14.16
CA LEU A 68 -9.75 3.89 13.84
C LEU A 68 -9.28 3.15 15.09
N VAL A 69 -9.65 1.87 15.20
CA VAL A 69 -9.07 0.92 16.16
C VAL A 69 -8.26 -0.12 15.39
N GLY A 70 -6.96 -0.15 15.64
CA GLY A 70 -6.05 -1.16 15.10
C GLY A 70 -5.77 -2.25 16.13
N VAL A 71 -5.61 -3.50 15.69
CA VAL A 71 -5.29 -4.64 16.58
C VAL A 71 -4.23 -5.54 15.99
N ASP A 72 -3.43 -6.16 16.86
CA ASP A 72 -2.39 -7.13 16.49
C ASP A 72 -2.90 -8.59 16.39
N CYS A 73 -4.22 -8.74 16.23
CA CYS A 73 -4.94 -10.01 16.19
C CYS A 73 -5.60 -10.24 14.83
N GLY A 74 -6.04 -11.48 14.58
CA GLY A 74 -6.80 -11.83 13.37
C GLY A 74 -8.13 -11.09 13.22
N SER A 75 -8.71 -10.58 14.32
CA SER A 75 -9.86 -9.68 14.30
C SER A 75 -9.85 -8.71 15.49
N ALA A 76 -10.53 -7.57 15.35
CA ALA A 76 -10.78 -6.64 16.44
C ALA A 76 -11.85 -7.13 17.42
N GLU A 77 -12.73 -8.05 16.99
CA GLU A 77 -13.71 -8.69 17.86
C GLU A 77 -13.15 -9.97 18.48
N HIS A 78 -13.66 -10.38 19.65
CA HIS A 78 -13.29 -11.68 20.21
C HIS A 78 -13.75 -12.81 19.26
N PRO A 79 -12.93 -13.84 18.96
CA PRO A 79 -13.28 -14.93 18.03
C PRO A 79 -14.61 -15.61 18.37
N MET A 80 -14.88 -15.75 19.66
CA MET A 80 -16.11 -16.35 20.19
C MET A 80 -17.38 -15.51 19.99
N ASN A 81 -17.28 -14.28 19.47
CA ASN A 81 -18.43 -13.48 19.00
C ASN A 81 -18.70 -13.69 17.50
N THR A 82 -17.98 -14.60 16.84
CA THR A 82 -18.08 -14.89 15.42
C THR A 82 -18.46 -16.36 15.17
N SER A 83 -18.55 -16.77 13.90
CA SER A 83 -18.78 -18.16 13.51
C SER A 83 -17.70 -19.14 14.00
N ILE A 84 -16.53 -18.66 14.42
CA ILE A 84 -15.44 -19.47 14.98
C ILE A 84 -15.92 -20.28 16.18
N ARG A 85 -16.85 -19.75 17.00
CA ARG A 85 -17.38 -20.49 18.17
C ARG A 85 -18.07 -21.80 17.80
N TYR A 86 -18.70 -21.85 16.62
CA TYR A 86 -19.38 -23.05 16.12
C TYR A 86 -18.40 -24.02 15.45
N ALA A 87 -17.43 -23.49 14.70
CA ALA A 87 -16.38 -24.30 14.09
C ALA A 87 -15.44 -24.93 15.15
N HIS A 88 -15.24 -24.26 16.28
CA HIS A 88 -14.35 -24.66 17.36
C HIS A 88 -15.09 -24.75 18.71
N ALA A 89 -16.18 -25.51 18.76
CA ALA A 89 -17.05 -25.63 19.94
C ALA A 89 -16.30 -26.00 21.24
N ARG A 90 -15.24 -26.81 21.17
CA ARG A 90 -14.40 -27.14 22.33
C ARG A 90 -13.66 -25.93 22.89
N GLU A 91 -13.18 -25.04 22.04
CA GLU A 91 -12.51 -23.80 22.48
C GLU A 91 -13.53 -22.80 23.01
N PHE A 92 -14.74 -22.75 22.42
CA PHE A 92 -15.84 -21.97 22.97
C PHE A 92 -16.20 -22.42 24.40
N GLN A 93 -16.32 -23.72 24.65
CA GLN A 93 -16.57 -24.25 26.00
C GLN A 93 -15.48 -23.83 27.00
N LYS A 94 -14.21 -23.82 26.59
CA LYS A 94 -13.10 -23.34 27.43
C LYS A 94 -13.22 -21.84 27.72
N ALA A 95 -13.53 -21.04 26.70
CA ALA A 95 -13.71 -19.60 26.82
C ALA A 95 -14.91 -19.25 27.71
N GLU A 96 -16.04 -19.94 27.54
CA GLU A 96 -17.23 -19.78 28.37
C GLU A 96 -16.97 -20.20 29.82
N ALA A 97 -16.32 -21.34 30.06
CA ALA A 97 -15.96 -21.75 31.41
C ALA A 97 -14.99 -20.76 32.08
N LYS A 98 -14.07 -20.15 31.31
CA LYS A 98 -13.20 -19.08 31.80
C LYS A 98 -14.02 -17.83 32.17
N LEU A 99 -14.91 -17.39 31.28
CA LEU A 99 -15.76 -16.22 31.48
C LEU A 99 -16.68 -16.39 32.71
N GLN A 100 -17.30 -17.56 32.87
CA GLN A 100 -18.12 -17.88 34.04
C GLN A 100 -17.32 -17.84 35.34
N ARG A 101 -16.08 -18.37 35.34
CA ARG A 101 -15.20 -18.29 36.52
C ARG A 101 -14.79 -16.87 36.87
N GLU A 102 -14.52 -16.03 35.87
CA GLU A 102 -14.00 -14.67 36.07
C GLU A 102 -15.11 -13.64 36.34
N TYR A 103 -16.29 -13.82 35.74
CA TYR A 103 -17.36 -12.81 35.73
C TYR A 103 -18.72 -13.32 36.19
N GLY A 104 -18.89 -14.63 36.42
CA GLY A 104 -20.16 -15.21 36.85
C GLY A 104 -21.27 -15.16 35.78
N LYS A 105 -20.91 -14.95 34.51
CA LYS A 105 -21.85 -14.85 33.37
C LYS A 105 -21.52 -15.89 32.31
N THR A 106 -22.55 -16.39 31.64
CA THR A 106 -22.44 -17.10 30.36
C THR A 106 -21.95 -16.17 29.27
N TRP A 107 -21.53 -16.74 28.13
CA TRP A 107 -21.02 -15.93 27.02
C TRP A 107 -22.08 -14.98 26.46
N ASP A 108 -23.29 -15.47 26.21
CA ASP A 108 -24.38 -14.70 25.61
C ASP A 108 -25.01 -13.70 26.61
N GLU A 109 -24.86 -13.88 27.94
CA GLU A 109 -25.21 -12.86 28.93
C GLU A 109 -24.23 -11.68 28.94
N MET A 110 -22.96 -11.94 28.66
CA MET A 110 -21.93 -10.91 28.57
C MET A 110 -21.92 -10.23 27.19
N PHE A 111 -22.12 -11.01 26.13
CA PHE A 111 -22.13 -10.58 24.74
C PHE A 111 -23.45 -11.00 24.07
N PRO A 112 -24.57 -10.29 24.34
CA PRO A 112 -25.84 -10.60 23.71
C PRO A 112 -25.72 -10.56 22.18
N PRO A 113 -25.91 -11.69 21.45
CA PRO A 113 -25.47 -11.80 20.06
C PRO A 113 -26.06 -10.75 19.11
N GLU A 114 -27.36 -10.48 19.21
CA GLU A 114 -28.03 -9.49 18.35
C GLU A 114 -27.56 -8.06 18.64
N ALA A 115 -27.47 -7.69 19.92
CA ALA A 115 -27.05 -6.34 20.32
C ALA A 115 -25.57 -6.11 19.98
N TYR A 116 -24.72 -7.09 20.22
CA TYR A 116 -23.29 -7.01 19.91
C TYR A 116 -23.05 -6.92 18.40
N HIS A 117 -23.71 -7.76 17.60
CA HIS A 117 -23.65 -7.66 16.13
C HIS A 117 -24.18 -6.31 15.61
N HIS A 118 -25.31 -5.84 16.12
CA HIS A 118 -25.86 -4.54 15.72
C HIS A 118 -24.88 -3.40 16.04
N LEU A 119 -24.23 -3.44 17.21
CA LEU A 119 -23.21 -2.47 17.57
C LEU A 119 -22.01 -2.51 16.59
N THR A 120 -21.40 -3.68 16.39
CA THR A 120 -20.13 -3.79 15.66
C THR A 120 -20.27 -3.73 14.14
N HIS A 121 -21.41 -4.15 13.58
CA HIS A 121 -21.62 -4.24 12.13
C HIS A 121 -22.61 -3.22 11.56
N VAL A 122 -23.36 -2.49 12.41
CA VAL A 122 -24.31 -1.46 11.95
C VAL A 122 -23.98 -0.10 12.54
N VAL A 123 -23.85 0.01 13.86
CA VAL A 123 -23.62 1.30 14.53
C VAL A 123 -22.20 1.81 14.27
N MET A 124 -21.18 0.98 14.51
CA MET A 124 -19.78 1.38 14.35
C MET A 124 -19.46 1.84 12.92
N PRO A 125 -19.73 1.07 11.84
CA PRO A 125 -19.38 1.52 10.49
C PRO A 125 -20.13 2.79 10.08
N ARG A 126 -21.39 2.97 10.51
CA ARG A 126 -22.17 4.19 10.22
C ARG A 126 -21.64 5.43 10.94
N SER A 127 -20.96 5.25 12.06
CA SER A 127 -20.31 6.36 12.78
C SER A 127 -18.99 6.79 12.14
N GLY A 128 -18.43 5.99 11.23
CA GLY A 128 -17.10 6.20 10.66
C GLY A 128 -15.95 5.64 11.50
N LEU A 129 -16.22 4.94 12.61
CA LEU A 129 -15.21 4.18 13.35
C LEU A 129 -14.79 2.94 12.55
N LEU A 130 -13.55 2.95 12.06
CA LEU A 130 -12.97 1.90 11.23
C LEU A 130 -12.06 0.96 12.02
N LEU A 131 -11.74 -0.19 11.42
CA LEU A 131 -10.87 -1.20 12.00
C LEU A 131 -9.64 -1.45 11.12
N ALA A 132 -8.48 -1.67 11.74
CA ALA A 132 -7.30 -2.22 11.09
C ALA A 132 -6.90 -3.51 11.81
N GLU A 133 -7.09 -4.64 11.14
CA GLU A 133 -6.85 -5.96 11.72
C GLU A 133 -5.53 -6.53 11.21
N SER A 134 -4.98 -7.48 11.95
CA SER A 134 -3.71 -8.13 11.63
C SER A 134 -2.49 -7.22 11.53
N LEU A 135 -2.39 -6.26 12.45
CA LEU A 135 -1.17 -5.48 12.62
C LEU A 135 -0.06 -6.33 13.27
N GLY A 136 1.19 -5.98 12.99
CA GLY A 136 2.37 -6.71 13.47
C GLY A 136 3.64 -5.88 13.30
N GLY A 137 4.74 -6.55 12.97
CA GLY A 137 6.04 -5.90 12.80
C GLY A 137 6.55 -5.29 14.12
N GLN A 138 6.95 -4.03 14.09
CA GLN A 138 7.58 -3.33 15.22
C GLN A 138 6.58 -2.73 16.23
N ILE A 139 5.31 -3.15 16.18
CA ILE A 139 4.26 -2.64 17.08
C ILE A 139 4.63 -2.77 18.58
N GLY A 140 5.39 -3.80 18.95
CA GLY A 140 5.92 -4.00 20.30
C GLY A 140 6.92 -2.93 20.75
N GLU A 141 7.64 -2.33 19.81
CA GLU A 141 8.64 -1.29 20.10
C GLU A 141 7.97 0.02 20.53
N LEU A 142 6.75 0.31 20.06
CA LEU A 142 6.03 1.54 20.43
C LEU A 142 5.60 1.54 21.91
N GLY A 143 5.19 0.39 22.46
CA GLY A 143 4.71 0.28 23.83
C GLY A 143 3.48 1.16 24.13
N ASP A 144 3.34 1.62 25.37
CA ASP A 144 2.22 2.49 25.82
C ASP A 144 2.50 3.99 25.51
N ARG A 145 3.04 4.31 24.33
CA ARG A 145 3.46 5.67 23.95
C ARG A 145 2.58 6.24 22.84
N ARG A 146 2.43 7.57 22.81
CA ARG A 146 1.78 8.24 21.68
C ARG A 146 2.72 8.26 20.48
N ALA A 147 2.15 8.20 19.27
CA ALA A 147 2.87 8.27 18.01
C ALA A 147 1.97 8.88 16.93
N TRP A 148 2.58 9.42 15.87
CA TRP A 148 1.84 9.81 14.68
C TRP A 148 1.61 8.56 13.84
N ILE A 149 0.38 8.03 13.87
CA ILE A 149 0.01 6.77 13.23
C ILE A 149 -0.52 7.03 11.83
N MET A 150 0.00 6.28 10.86
CA MET A 150 -0.43 6.31 9.47
C MET A 150 -0.82 4.88 9.05
N ILE A 151 -2.09 4.67 8.71
CA ILE A 151 -2.58 3.42 8.11
C ILE A 151 -3.13 3.81 6.75
N GLN A 152 -2.42 3.43 5.69
CA GLN A 152 -2.66 3.90 4.33
C GLN A 152 -3.23 2.76 3.49
N PRO A 153 -4.57 2.60 3.43
CA PRO A 153 -5.20 1.62 2.55
C PRO A 153 -5.01 2.02 1.09
N ILE A 154 -4.80 1.02 0.23
CA ILE A 154 -4.78 1.24 -1.21
C ILE A 154 -6.18 1.73 -1.64
N PRO A 155 -6.31 2.87 -2.32
CA PRO A 155 -7.60 3.38 -2.75
C PRO A 155 -8.18 2.44 -3.83
N PHE A 156 -9.14 1.59 -3.48
CA PHE A 156 -9.70 0.58 -4.38
C PHE A 156 -11.17 0.92 -4.69
N MET A 157 -11.53 1.08 -5.97
CA MET A 157 -12.86 1.56 -6.36
C MET A 157 -13.97 0.52 -6.19
N GLU A 158 -13.68 -0.77 -6.37
CA GLU A 158 -14.71 -1.81 -6.47
C GLU A 158 -15.03 -2.51 -5.16
N VAL A 159 -14.29 -2.31 -4.07
CA VAL A 159 -14.38 -3.13 -2.84
C VAL A 159 -14.49 -2.29 -1.56
N GLU A 160 -14.98 -2.92 -0.48
CA GLU A 160 -15.18 -2.28 0.84
C GLU A 160 -13.94 -2.32 1.75
N SER A 161 -12.93 -3.11 1.39
CA SER A 161 -11.72 -3.32 2.19
C SER A 161 -10.50 -3.36 1.28
N ALA A 162 -9.34 -2.97 1.80
CA ALA A 162 -8.09 -2.97 1.06
C ALA A 162 -6.92 -3.30 1.99
N TRP A 163 -5.87 -3.87 1.42
CA TRP A 163 -4.58 -3.94 2.11
C TRP A 163 -4.05 -2.52 2.37
N CYS A 164 -3.27 -2.39 3.44
CA CYS A 164 -2.67 -1.12 3.81
C CYS A 164 -1.21 -1.29 4.25
N ARG A 165 -0.45 -0.20 4.17
CA ARG A 165 0.82 -0.08 4.91
C ARG A 165 0.53 0.69 6.20
N ALA A 166 0.97 0.14 7.33
CA ALA A 166 0.90 0.79 8.64
C ALA A 166 2.29 1.25 9.07
N ALA A 167 2.39 2.50 9.52
CA ALA A 167 3.62 3.11 10.02
C ALA A 167 3.31 4.04 11.20
N ALA A 168 4.31 4.26 12.04
CA ALA A 168 4.21 5.19 13.17
C ALA A 168 5.50 5.99 13.30
N LEU A 169 5.38 7.28 13.64
CA LEU A 169 6.50 8.17 13.88
C LEU A 169 6.49 8.66 15.34
N GLN A 170 7.67 8.67 15.95
CA GLN A 170 7.89 9.19 17.31
C GLN A 170 8.69 10.50 17.26
N PRO A 171 8.53 11.39 18.27
CA PRO A 171 9.33 12.60 18.35
C PRO A 171 10.83 12.26 18.38
N PRO A 172 11.67 13.03 17.66
CA PRO A 172 13.12 12.88 17.76
C PRO A 172 13.60 13.30 19.15
N THR A 173 14.81 12.85 19.53
CA THR A 173 15.43 13.23 20.79
C THR A 173 15.51 14.76 20.92
N GLY A 174 14.99 15.30 22.03
CA GLY A 174 14.98 16.74 22.32
C GLY A 174 13.73 17.49 21.86
N MET A 175 12.77 16.84 21.21
CA MET A 175 11.46 17.42 20.86
C MET A 175 10.37 16.86 21.78
N THR A 176 9.48 17.71 22.28
CA THR A 176 8.33 17.24 23.09
C THR A 176 7.25 16.62 22.20
N GLU A 177 6.41 15.74 22.76
CA GLU A 177 5.29 15.14 22.04
C GLU A 177 4.33 16.22 21.50
N GLU A 178 4.04 17.26 22.29
CA GLU A 178 3.15 18.34 21.87
C GLU A 178 3.70 19.11 20.68
N ALA A 179 4.99 19.47 20.71
CA ALA A 179 5.65 20.18 19.62
C ALA A 179 5.71 19.32 18.36
N PHE A 180 6.01 18.02 18.51
CA PHE A 180 6.02 17.07 17.41
C PHE A 180 4.64 16.91 16.77
N PHE A 181 3.58 16.68 17.54
CA PHE A 181 2.24 16.53 16.99
C PHE A 181 1.68 17.82 16.39
N ALA A 182 2.01 18.99 16.96
CA ALA A 182 1.68 20.27 16.36
C ALA A 182 2.38 20.46 15.01
N PHE A 183 3.67 20.10 14.92
CA PHE A 183 4.42 20.12 13.67
C PHE A 183 3.80 19.16 12.64
N MET A 184 3.58 17.90 13.00
CA MET A 184 2.99 16.88 12.11
C MET A 184 1.59 17.28 11.64
N GLY A 185 0.77 17.87 12.52
CA GLY A 185 -0.58 18.35 12.18
C GLY A 185 -0.59 19.59 11.28
N GLY A 186 0.54 20.29 11.13
CA GLY A 186 0.72 21.41 10.21
C GLY A 186 1.25 20.99 8.83
N LEU A 187 1.59 19.72 8.62
CA LEU A 187 2.07 19.22 7.34
C LEU A 187 0.90 19.00 6.37
N GLU A 188 1.12 19.36 5.11
CA GLU A 188 0.27 18.96 4.00
C GLU A 188 0.75 17.62 3.45
N MET A 189 -0.19 16.70 3.22
CA MET A 189 0.08 15.40 2.61
C MET A 189 -0.66 15.33 1.28
N LEU A 190 0.10 15.27 0.20
CA LEU A 190 -0.40 15.11 -1.16
C LEU A 190 -0.49 13.64 -1.52
N ASP A 191 -1.62 13.21 -2.06
CA ASP A 191 -1.83 11.85 -2.56
C ASP A 191 -1.52 11.78 -4.05
N MET A 192 -0.47 11.03 -4.40
CA MET A 192 -0.06 10.81 -5.80
C MET A 192 -0.50 9.45 -6.36
N THR A 193 -1.41 8.76 -5.67
CA THR A 193 -1.82 7.38 -5.98
C THR A 193 -3.10 7.37 -6.81
N LEU A 194 -3.04 6.86 -8.05
CA LEU A 194 -4.26 6.54 -8.79
C LEU A 194 -5.01 5.40 -8.09
N PRO A 195 -6.35 5.45 -8.05
CA PRO A 195 -7.12 4.38 -7.45
C PRO A 195 -6.92 3.05 -8.19
N PHE A 196 -6.89 1.94 -7.48
CA PHE A 196 -6.90 0.61 -8.07
C PHE A 196 -8.31 0.30 -8.59
N SER A 197 -8.44 -0.04 -9.88
CA SER A 197 -9.74 -0.27 -10.51
C SER A 197 -9.68 -1.26 -11.65
N VAL A 198 -10.79 -1.97 -11.90
CA VAL A 198 -10.94 -2.84 -13.10
C VAL A 198 -10.88 -2.03 -14.41
N GLN A 199 -10.96 -0.71 -14.31
CA GLN A 199 -10.79 0.23 -15.42
C GLN A 199 -9.32 0.60 -15.68
N THR A 200 -8.39 0.20 -14.81
CA THR A 200 -6.97 0.45 -15.05
C THR A 200 -6.47 -0.42 -16.20
N PRO A 201 -5.94 0.15 -17.29
CA PRO A 201 -5.38 -0.62 -18.38
C PRO A 201 -4.09 -1.29 -17.91
N GLN A 202 -3.95 -2.56 -18.27
CA GLN A 202 -2.75 -3.33 -18.02
C GLN A 202 -1.64 -2.99 -19.02
N TRP A 203 -0.38 -3.16 -18.62
CA TRP A 203 0.70 -3.22 -19.59
C TRP A 203 0.42 -4.34 -20.59
N ALA A 204 0.76 -4.10 -21.85
CA ALA A 204 0.21 -4.87 -22.96
C ALA A 204 0.63 -6.35 -22.87
N ASN A 205 -0.35 -7.28 -22.86
CA ASN A 205 -0.32 -8.73 -22.58
C ASN A 205 -0.43 -9.20 -21.11
N TYR A 206 -0.48 -8.29 -20.13
CA TYR A 206 -0.64 -8.67 -18.72
C TYR A 206 -2.07 -9.10 -18.39
N GLU A 207 -2.23 -9.78 -17.26
CA GLU A 207 -3.55 -10.09 -16.74
C GLU A 207 -4.17 -8.82 -16.13
N PRO A 208 -5.33 -8.35 -16.63
CA PRO A 208 -6.02 -7.21 -16.06
C PRO A 208 -6.55 -7.52 -14.66
N LEU A 209 -6.87 -6.48 -13.90
CA LEU A 209 -7.56 -6.65 -12.63
C LEU A 209 -8.96 -7.25 -12.86
N SER A 210 -9.24 -8.34 -12.16
CA SER A 210 -10.59 -8.88 -12.00
C SER A 210 -11.01 -8.82 -10.54
N VAL A 211 -12.28 -8.49 -10.30
CA VAL A 211 -12.89 -8.46 -8.97
C VAL A 211 -14.16 -9.32 -8.98
N LYS A 212 -14.21 -10.29 -8.08
CA LYS A 212 -15.35 -11.21 -7.92
C LYS A 212 -15.87 -11.15 -6.49
N TYR A 213 -17.05 -10.57 -6.32
CA TYR A 213 -17.80 -10.66 -5.07
C TYR A 213 -18.23 -12.10 -4.79
N THR A 214 -17.86 -12.63 -3.64
CA THR A 214 -18.28 -13.95 -3.15
C THR A 214 -19.44 -13.83 -2.15
N LYS A 215 -19.55 -12.67 -1.49
CA LYS A 215 -20.66 -12.33 -0.59
C LYS A 215 -21.06 -10.87 -0.76
N ARG A 216 -22.34 -10.58 -0.50
CA ARG A 216 -22.90 -9.23 -0.56
C ARG A 216 -23.65 -8.92 0.73
N VAL A 217 -23.56 -7.66 1.15
CA VAL A 217 -24.18 -7.15 2.39
C VAL A 217 -25.70 -7.38 2.43
N GLY A 218 -26.39 -7.46 1.29
CA GLY A 218 -27.82 -7.77 1.23
C GLY A 218 -28.20 -9.10 1.91
N GLY A 219 -27.29 -10.08 1.92
CA GLY A 219 -27.49 -11.36 2.62
C GLY A 219 -27.38 -11.30 4.15
N GLN A 220 -27.17 -10.10 4.72
CA GLN A 220 -27.13 -9.88 6.17
C GLN A 220 -28.52 -9.98 6.81
N TYR A 221 -29.57 -9.64 6.05
CA TYR A 221 -30.94 -9.82 6.53
C TYR A 221 -31.21 -11.33 6.58
N PHE A 222 -31.23 -11.88 7.80
CA PHE A 222 -31.44 -13.30 8.11
C PHE A 222 -30.25 -14.24 7.86
N GLY A 223 -29.01 -13.73 7.75
CA GLY A 223 -27.81 -14.56 7.53
C GLY A 223 -26.46 -13.88 7.84
N LEU A 224 -25.34 -14.58 7.59
CA LEU A 224 -23.96 -14.08 7.79
C LEU A 224 -23.44 -13.28 6.59
N GLY A 225 -24.26 -12.35 6.07
CA GLY A 225 -23.91 -11.54 4.90
C GLY A 225 -23.01 -10.37 5.27
N ARG A 226 -21.82 -10.34 4.69
CA ARG A 226 -20.94 -9.16 4.59
C ARG A 226 -20.44 -9.06 3.17
N ASN A 227 -20.01 -7.89 2.72
CA ASN A 227 -19.27 -7.86 1.46
C ASN A 227 -17.98 -8.65 1.63
N ASN A 228 -17.64 -9.41 0.61
CA ASN A 228 -16.34 -10.05 0.48
C ASN A 228 -16.09 -10.25 -1.01
N ALA A 229 -14.91 -9.88 -1.46
CA ALA A 229 -14.49 -10.04 -2.84
C ALA A 229 -13.12 -10.70 -2.90
N HIS A 230 -12.88 -11.43 -3.98
CA HIS A 230 -11.56 -11.85 -4.40
C HIS A 230 -11.13 -10.98 -5.56
N CYS A 231 -9.85 -10.61 -5.61
CA CYS A 231 -9.26 -10.00 -6.78
C CYS A 231 -8.09 -10.82 -7.33
N ARG A 232 -7.81 -10.65 -8.62
CA ARG A 232 -6.63 -11.19 -9.31
C ARG A 232 -6.11 -10.11 -10.24
N ALA A 233 -4.83 -9.81 -10.13
CA ALA A 233 -4.18 -8.77 -10.92
C ALA A 233 -2.70 -9.08 -11.12
N SER A 234 -2.10 -8.47 -12.14
CA SER A 234 -0.65 -8.36 -12.26
C SER A 234 -0.11 -7.35 -11.23
N PHE A 235 1.10 -7.54 -10.73
CA PHE A 235 1.73 -6.62 -9.76
C PHE A 235 2.02 -5.23 -10.37
N HIS A 236 2.21 -5.19 -11.69
CA HIS A 236 2.53 -3.99 -12.48
C HIS A 236 1.24 -3.37 -13.03
N LEU A 237 0.43 -2.82 -12.14
CA LEU A 237 -0.89 -2.26 -12.48
C LEU A 237 -1.23 -1.08 -11.57
N ALA A 238 -1.85 -0.04 -12.14
CA ALA A 238 -2.11 1.26 -11.50
C ALA A 238 -0.82 1.89 -10.97
N SER A 239 -0.90 2.79 -9.98
CA SER A 239 0.30 3.30 -9.30
C SER A 239 1.02 2.17 -8.58
N HIS A 240 2.23 1.81 -9.02
CA HIS A 240 2.94 0.64 -8.52
C HIS A 240 4.46 0.82 -8.50
N MET A 241 5.14 0.03 -7.67
CA MET A 241 6.60 -0.06 -7.62
C MET A 241 7.12 -1.26 -8.41
N ASP A 242 8.14 -1.01 -9.22
CA ASP A 242 8.94 -2.05 -9.85
C ASP A 242 10.18 -2.34 -9.02
N GLY A 243 10.20 -3.48 -8.34
CA GLY A 243 11.35 -3.88 -7.51
C GLY A 243 12.48 -4.52 -8.32
N GLU A 244 13.66 -4.66 -7.69
CA GLU A 244 14.86 -5.23 -8.31
C GLU A 244 14.56 -6.56 -9.05
N LYS A 245 13.81 -7.47 -8.42
CA LYS A 245 13.45 -8.79 -9.01
C LYS A 245 12.66 -8.75 -10.31
N HIS A 246 12.07 -7.62 -10.69
CA HIS A 246 11.38 -7.50 -11.96
C HIS A 246 12.33 -7.74 -13.14
N PHE A 247 13.59 -7.26 -13.05
CA PHE A 247 14.62 -7.40 -14.09
C PHE A 247 16.00 -7.87 -13.57
N HIS A 248 16.15 -8.07 -12.27
CA HIS A 248 17.35 -8.60 -11.64
C HIS A 248 17.02 -9.84 -10.80
N SER A 249 17.19 -11.04 -11.37
CA SER A 249 16.78 -12.30 -10.72
C SER A 249 17.41 -12.55 -9.35
N ALA A 250 18.62 -12.04 -9.11
CA ALA A 250 19.32 -12.13 -7.81
C ALA A 250 19.05 -10.94 -6.87
N GLY A 251 18.20 -10.00 -7.29
CA GLY A 251 17.83 -8.83 -6.52
C GLY A 251 16.89 -9.14 -5.35
N LYS A 252 16.66 -8.12 -4.53
CA LYS A 252 15.75 -8.16 -3.38
C LYS A 252 14.30 -8.15 -3.84
N THR A 253 13.45 -8.89 -3.13
CA THR A 253 11.99 -8.69 -3.24
C THR A 253 11.63 -7.32 -2.64
N ILE A 254 10.49 -6.75 -3.04
CA ILE A 254 9.95 -5.51 -2.43
C ILE A 254 9.90 -5.61 -0.89
N GLY A 255 9.50 -6.77 -0.36
CA GLY A 255 9.43 -7.01 1.09
C GLY A 255 10.77 -7.12 1.81
N GLN A 256 11.89 -7.28 1.09
CA GLN A 256 13.25 -7.33 1.67
C GLN A 256 13.93 -5.95 1.71
N MET A 257 13.36 -4.95 1.04
CA MET A 257 13.93 -3.60 1.05
C MET A 257 13.76 -2.96 2.44
N PRO A 258 14.80 -2.28 2.97
CA PRO A 258 14.68 -1.52 4.20
C PRO A 258 13.53 -0.53 4.15
N PHE A 259 12.81 -0.35 5.26
CA PHE A 259 11.62 0.51 5.27
C PHE A 259 11.94 1.98 4.97
N ASP A 260 13.09 2.46 5.44
CA ASP A 260 13.62 3.81 5.22
C ASP A 260 14.13 4.05 3.79
N TYR A 261 14.15 3.03 2.94
CA TYR A 261 14.44 3.19 1.52
C TYR A 261 13.30 3.95 0.80
N TRP A 262 12.05 3.75 1.22
CA TRP A 262 10.86 4.25 0.52
C TRP A 262 10.51 5.71 0.77
N PHE A 263 11.20 6.38 1.69
CA PHE A 263 10.97 7.79 2.01
C PHE A 263 12.28 8.54 2.22
N GLY A 264 12.23 9.86 2.05
CA GLY A 264 13.38 10.74 2.17
C GLY A 264 13.20 12.03 1.37
N PRO A 265 14.26 12.85 1.28
CA PRO A 265 14.29 14.00 0.38
C PRO A 265 13.99 13.57 -1.06
N GLY A 266 13.26 14.41 -1.77
CA GLY A 266 12.96 14.18 -3.17
C GLY A 266 12.52 15.46 -3.87
N VAL A 267 12.52 15.39 -5.20
CA VAL A 267 12.24 16.51 -6.09
C VAL A 267 11.29 16.08 -7.21
N ILE A 268 10.41 17.00 -7.61
CA ILE A 268 9.54 16.84 -8.79
C ILE A 268 10.10 17.71 -9.91
N ALA A 269 10.50 17.07 -11.00
CA ALA A 269 10.92 17.73 -12.23
C ALA A 269 9.73 17.84 -13.18
N ASP A 270 9.07 19.02 -13.19
CA ASP A 270 7.98 19.29 -14.12
C ASP A 270 8.54 19.69 -15.50
N ILE A 271 8.60 18.71 -16.40
CA ILE A 271 9.02 18.87 -17.78
C ILE A 271 7.83 18.85 -18.75
N SER A 272 6.60 18.96 -18.26
CA SER A 272 5.39 18.81 -19.08
C SER A 272 5.28 19.82 -20.24
N HIS A 273 5.91 20.98 -20.09
CA HIS A 273 5.98 22.01 -21.13
C HIS A 273 7.12 21.79 -22.14
N LEU A 274 8.02 20.83 -21.88
CA LEU A 274 9.18 20.51 -22.70
C LEU A 274 8.98 19.23 -23.54
N VAL A 275 7.95 18.44 -23.23
CA VAL A 275 7.68 17.15 -23.86
C VAL A 275 6.32 17.11 -24.55
N SER A 276 6.21 16.19 -25.51
CA SER A 276 5.04 15.88 -26.31
C SER A 276 5.11 14.41 -26.75
N ASP A 277 4.15 13.93 -27.54
CA ASP A 277 4.07 12.54 -28.01
C ASP A 277 5.41 12.01 -28.51
N SER A 278 5.87 10.89 -27.94
CA SER A 278 7.11 10.19 -28.27
C SER A 278 8.36 11.07 -28.16
N SER A 279 8.38 12.04 -27.24
CA SER A 279 9.58 12.85 -27.00
C SER A 279 10.60 12.10 -26.16
N VAL A 280 11.87 12.39 -26.43
CA VAL A 280 12.99 11.99 -25.57
C VAL A 280 13.31 13.14 -24.61
N TYR A 281 13.26 12.88 -23.30
CA TYR A 281 13.72 13.84 -22.29
C TYR A 281 15.13 13.51 -21.81
N THR A 282 15.91 14.54 -21.46
CA THR A 282 17.34 14.41 -21.14
C THR A 282 17.64 14.82 -19.70
N PRO A 283 18.78 14.40 -19.12
CA PRO A 283 19.24 14.94 -17.84
C PRO A 283 19.28 16.47 -17.80
N ALA A 284 19.69 17.12 -18.90
CA ALA A 284 19.74 18.57 -18.99
C ALA A 284 18.36 19.23 -18.89
N MET A 285 17.29 18.55 -19.36
CA MET A 285 15.91 19.03 -19.17
C MET A 285 15.43 18.87 -17.74
N ILE A 286 15.90 17.86 -17.01
CA ILE A 286 15.61 17.72 -15.58
C ILE A 286 16.32 18.81 -14.79
N GLU A 287 17.63 18.98 -15.01
CA GLU A 287 18.44 19.97 -14.29
C GLU A 287 18.09 21.43 -14.63
N SER A 288 17.37 21.67 -15.73
CA SER A 288 16.89 23.02 -16.07
C SER A 288 15.66 23.46 -15.27
N VAL A 289 14.91 22.51 -14.69
CA VAL A 289 13.67 22.80 -13.94
C VAL A 289 13.81 22.56 -12.45
N VAL A 290 14.77 21.73 -12.02
CA VAL A 290 14.98 21.42 -10.61
C VAL A 290 16.44 21.10 -10.30
N ASP A 291 16.86 21.42 -9.08
CA ASP A 291 18.16 21.06 -8.56
C ASP A 291 18.11 19.65 -7.94
N VAL A 292 18.78 18.69 -8.59
CA VAL A 292 18.79 17.28 -8.17
C VAL A 292 20.06 16.99 -7.37
N GLN A 293 19.87 16.64 -6.09
CA GLN A 293 20.94 16.35 -5.15
C GLN A 293 21.27 14.86 -5.06
N PRO A 294 22.50 14.50 -4.66
CA PRO A 294 22.85 13.11 -4.41
C PRO A 294 21.97 12.44 -3.36
N GLY A 295 21.38 11.28 -3.71
CA GLY A 295 20.50 10.53 -2.81
C GLY A 295 19.02 10.94 -2.85
N ASP A 296 18.64 11.88 -3.70
CA ASP A 296 17.24 12.29 -3.86
C ASP A 296 16.38 11.17 -4.47
N ILE A 297 15.12 11.19 -4.08
CA ILE A 297 14.02 10.59 -4.86
C ILE A 297 13.68 11.56 -5.99
N LEU A 298 13.62 11.08 -7.23
CA LEU A 298 13.30 11.94 -8.39
C LEU A 298 11.98 11.53 -9.03
N ILE A 299 11.02 12.45 -9.07
CA ILE A 299 9.74 12.30 -9.78
C ILE A 299 9.79 13.09 -11.07
N VAL A 300 9.65 12.41 -12.22
CA VAL A 300 9.57 13.04 -13.54
C VAL A 300 8.09 13.27 -13.87
N LYS A 301 7.66 14.53 -13.86
CA LYS A 301 6.31 14.93 -14.24
C LYS A 301 6.31 15.36 -15.71
N THR A 302 5.75 14.51 -16.55
CA THR A 302 5.65 14.73 -18.00
C THR A 302 4.31 15.37 -18.41
N GLY A 303 3.34 15.40 -17.50
CA GLY A 303 1.97 15.86 -17.76
C GLY A 303 1.09 14.80 -18.41
N TYR A 304 1.58 13.57 -18.60
CA TYR A 304 0.84 12.50 -19.28
C TYR A 304 -0.23 11.84 -18.42
N TYR A 305 -0.22 12.04 -17.10
CA TYR A 305 -1.31 11.60 -16.23
C TYR A 305 -2.69 12.06 -16.76
N ARG A 306 -2.76 13.17 -17.50
CA ARG A 306 -3.99 13.68 -18.13
C ARG A 306 -4.60 12.73 -19.16
N TYR A 307 -3.82 11.85 -19.76
CA TYR A 307 -4.29 10.86 -20.72
C TYR A 307 -4.54 9.50 -20.07
N GLY A 308 -4.22 9.36 -18.78
CA GLY A 308 -4.47 8.14 -18.02
C GLY A 308 -5.97 7.83 -17.87
N TRP A 309 -6.27 6.59 -17.55
CA TRP A 309 -7.64 6.04 -17.52
C TRP A 309 -8.60 6.81 -16.58
N ASN A 310 -8.09 7.37 -15.47
CA ASN A 310 -8.86 8.13 -14.49
C ASN A 310 -8.74 9.65 -14.74
N SER A 311 -8.94 10.08 -15.98
CA SER A 311 -8.87 11.48 -16.40
C SER A 311 -10.02 11.83 -17.36
N PRO A 312 -10.56 13.07 -17.32
CA PRO A 312 -11.52 13.54 -18.33
C PRO A 312 -10.97 13.50 -19.77
N ASP A 313 -9.66 13.67 -19.93
CA ASP A 313 -8.95 13.65 -21.22
C ASP A 313 -8.34 12.27 -21.53
N SER A 314 -8.87 11.20 -20.93
CA SER A 314 -8.36 9.83 -21.09
C SER A 314 -8.20 9.45 -22.56
N ASP A 315 -6.98 9.00 -22.90
CA ASP A 315 -6.61 8.46 -24.19
C ASP A 315 -5.58 7.35 -23.92
N GLU A 316 -6.08 6.14 -23.67
CA GLU A 316 -5.25 4.99 -23.28
C GLU A 316 -4.18 4.67 -24.33
N PHE A 317 -4.48 4.86 -25.62
CA PHE A 317 -3.49 4.61 -26.66
C PHE A 317 -2.34 5.61 -26.57
N ARG A 318 -2.65 6.89 -26.42
CA ARG A 318 -1.64 7.93 -26.24
C ARG A 318 -0.85 7.74 -24.95
N TYR A 319 -1.53 7.44 -23.84
CA TYR A 319 -0.92 7.20 -22.54
C TYR A 319 0.00 5.97 -22.54
N MET A 320 -0.41 4.87 -23.20
CA MET A 320 0.34 3.61 -23.22
C MET A 320 1.47 3.60 -24.25
N ILE A 321 1.25 4.17 -25.44
CA ILE A 321 2.12 3.95 -26.61
C ILE A 321 2.90 5.20 -27.00
N LYS A 322 2.40 6.40 -26.69
CA LYS A 322 2.97 7.67 -27.17
C LYS A 322 3.57 8.52 -26.06
N HIS A 323 3.65 8.02 -24.83
CA HIS A 323 4.27 8.78 -23.75
C HIS A 323 5.76 9.03 -23.99
N PRO A 324 6.32 10.13 -23.47
CA PRO A 324 7.74 10.43 -23.60
C PRO A 324 8.56 9.49 -22.71
N GLY A 325 9.86 9.44 -22.96
CA GLY A 325 10.80 8.61 -22.21
C GLY A 325 12.23 9.15 -22.23
N PRO A 326 13.15 8.54 -21.49
CA PRO A 326 14.48 9.08 -21.25
C PRO A 326 15.44 8.92 -22.43
N SER A 327 16.46 9.78 -22.46
CA SER A 327 17.61 9.67 -23.36
C SER A 327 18.58 8.56 -22.94
N PRO A 328 19.44 8.04 -23.85
CA PRO A 328 20.34 6.94 -23.54
C PRO A 328 21.35 7.21 -22.41
N ASP A 329 21.65 8.48 -22.12
CA ASP A 329 22.57 8.88 -21.06
C ASP A 329 21.89 9.06 -19.68
N PHE A 330 20.56 8.87 -19.61
CA PHE A 330 19.77 9.13 -18.41
C PHE A 330 20.06 8.14 -17.29
N ALA A 331 20.11 6.83 -17.58
CA ALA A 331 20.43 5.81 -16.58
C ALA A 331 21.82 6.04 -15.97
N ASP A 332 22.82 6.31 -16.80
CA ASP A 332 24.18 6.65 -16.35
C ASP A 332 24.20 7.94 -15.50
N TRP A 333 23.37 8.93 -15.84
CA TRP A 333 23.22 10.14 -15.04
C TRP A 333 22.57 9.86 -13.69
N CYS A 334 21.52 9.04 -13.62
CA CYS A 334 20.89 8.62 -12.36
C CYS A 334 21.90 7.95 -11.42
N LEU A 335 22.77 7.09 -11.96
CA LEU A 335 23.84 6.46 -11.20
C LEU A 335 24.86 7.48 -10.67
N ARG A 336 25.29 8.44 -11.50
CA ARG A 336 26.21 9.51 -11.07
C ARG A 336 25.59 10.41 -10.00
N LYS A 337 24.31 10.72 -10.13
CA LYS A 337 23.52 11.47 -9.15
C LYS A 337 23.14 10.64 -7.93
N GLN A 338 23.46 9.35 -7.89
CA GLN A 338 23.09 8.48 -6.76
C GLN A 338 21.59 8.57 -6.45
N ILE A 339 20.74 8.65 -7.48
CA ILE A 339 19.29 8.71 -7.29
C ILE A 339 18.86 7.52 -6.46
N LYS A 340 18.03 7.77 -5.45
CA LYS A 340 17.59 6.71 -4.53
C LYS A 340 16.62 5.76 -5.23
N TRP A 341 15.56 6.32 -5.81
CA TRP A 341 14.61 5.66 -6.71
C TRP A 341 13.88 6.74 -7.52
N LEU A 342 13.26 6.34 -8.63
CA LEU A 342 12.60 7.24 -9.57
C LEU A 342 11.07 7.10 -9.53
N ALA A 343 10.34 8.12 -9.98
CA ALA A 343 8.92 8.00 -10.27
C ALA A 343 8.55 8.71 -11.57
N VAL A 344 7.48 8.27 -12.22
CA VAL A 344 6.94 8.93 -13.41
C VAL A 344 5.41 8.90 -13.41
N ASP A 345 4.82 9.91 -14.03
CA ASP A 345 3.38 10.05 -14.26
C ASP A 345 2.90 9.37 -15.56
N CYS A 346 3.78 8.62 -16.22
CA CYS A 346 3.49 7.77 -17.38
C CYS A 346 3.22 6.33 -16.94
N VAL A 347 2.73 5.52 -17.89
CA VAL A 347 2.50 4.09 -17.62
C VAL A 347 3.78 3.31 -17.34
N ALA A 348 4.91 3.78 -17.88
CA ALA A 348 6.23 3.19 -17.70
C ALA A 348 7.33 4.28 -17.63
N MET A 349 8.45 3.98 -16.97
CA MET A 349 9.66 4.81 -16.93
C MET A 349 10.43 4.80 -18.27
N GLU A 350 10.25 3.73 -19.05
CA GLU A 350 10.85 3.57 -20.37
C GLU A 350 10.23 4.49 -21.43
N HIS A 351 10.96 4.77 -22.51
CA HIS A 351 10.28 5.19 -23.74
C HIS A 351 9.57 3.98 -24.35
N PRO A 352 8.28 4.03 -24.76
CA PRO A 352 7.56 2.88 -25.34
C PRO A 352 8.32 2.19 -26.48
N MET A 353 8.96 2.99 -27.33
CA MET A 353 9.74 2.51 -28.46
C MET A 353 11.06 1.78 -28.09
N ASN A 354 11.47 1.78 -26.82
CA ASN A 354 12.57 0.97 -26.29
C ASN A 354 12.10 -0.37 -25.71
N THR A 355 10.84 -0.72 -25.92
CA THR A 355 10.21 -1.95 -25.42
C THR A 355 9.62 -2.76 -26.58
N ILE A 356 8.90 -3.84 -26.25
CA ILE A 356 8.17 -4.65 -27.25
C ILE A 356 7.11 -3.84 -28.02
N GLN A 357 6.65 -2.71 -27.49
CA GLN A 357 5.60 -1.88 -28.10
C GLN A 357 5.96 -1.42 -29.52
N ARG A 358 7.26 -1.22 -29.83
CA ARG A 358 7.68 -0.85 -31.19
C ARG A 358 7.31 -1.91 -32.25
N LEU A 359 7.27 -3.19 -31.86
CA LEU A 359 6.90 -4.28 -32.75
C LEU A 359 5.38 -4.42 -32.90
N TRP A 360 4.63 -4.08 -31.85
CA TRP A 360 3.17 -4.16 -31.86
C TRP A 360 2.53 -2.92 -32.52
N HIS A 361 3.22 -1.78 -32.46
CA HIS A 361 2.80 -0.51 -33.04
C HIS A 361 3.83 0.05 -34.04
N PRO A 362 4.09 -0.67 -35.16
CA PRO A 362 5.16 -0.31 -36.09
C PRO A 362 4.94 1.04 -36.80
N GLN A 363 3.68 1.46 -36.98
CA GLN A 363 3.36 2.78 -37.53
C GLN A 363 3.74 3.90 -36.56
N THR A 364 3.38 3.74 -35.28
CA THR A 364 3.75 4.70 -34.22
C THR A 364 5.26 4.72 -33.98
N PHE A 365 5.93 3.58 -34.15
CA PHE A 365 7.40 3.53 -34.16
C PHE A 365 8.00 4.34 -35.31
N ALA A 366 7.45 4.23 -36.52
CA ALA A 366 7.91 5.02 -37.66
C ALA A 366 7.73 6.53 -37.44
N GLU A 367 6.61 6.95 -36.83
CA GLU A 367 6.37 8.35 -36.44
C GLU A 367 7.40 8.84 -35.40
N ALA A 368 7.63 8.06 -34.35
CA ALA A 368 8.62 8.37 -33.33
C ALA A 368 10.03 8.44 -33.91
N ASN A 369 10.40 7.52 -34.80
CA ASN A 369 11.67 7.50 -35.49
C ASN A 369 11.89 8.74 -36.37
N ALA A 370 10.87 9.15 -37.14
CA ALA A 370 10.95 10.37 -37.94
C ALA A 370 11.14 11.61 -37.06
N LYS A 371 10.46 11.66 -35.91
CA LYS A 371 10.64 12.74 -34.91
C LYS A 371 12.06 12.74 -34.35
N LEU A 372 12.59 11.57 -33.99
CA LEU A 372 13.94 11.44 -33.44
C LEU A 372 15.00 11.88 -34.46
N GLN A 373 14.87 11.45 -35.72
CA GLN A 373 15.75 11.87 -36.82
C GLN A 373 15.70 13.39 -37.01
N ALA A 374 14.51 14.00 -36.98
CA ALA A 374 14.38 15.44 -37.12
C ALA A 374 15.01 16.22 -35.96
N GLN A 375 14.97 15.69 -34.73
CA GLN A 375 15.48 16.36 -33.54
C GLN A 375 16.98 16.13 -33.30
N TYR A 376 17.47 14.92 -33.56
CA TYR A 376 18.81 14.48 -33.16
C TYR A 376 19.69 14.05 -34.33
N GLY A 377 19.15 14.00 -35.56
CA GLY A 377 19.91 13.60 -36.76
C GLY A 377 20.28 12.13 -36.81
N LYS A 378 19.68 11.30 -35.94
CA LYS A 378 19.91 9.86 -35.84
C LYS A 378 18.58 9.13 -35.82
N ASP A 379 18.56 7.94 -36.39
CA ASP A 379 17.43 7.03 -36.23
C ASP A 379 17.43 6.36 -34.84
N TRP A 380 16.35 5.64 -34.56
CA TRP A 380 16.12 5.03 -33.27
C TRP A 380 17.16 3.97 -32.92
N ASP A 381 17.57 3.14 -33.88
CA ASP A 381 18.52 2.05 -33.63
C ASP A 381 19.97 2.58 -33.58
N GLU A 382 20.25 3.74 -34.18
CA GLU A 382 21.51 4.48 -34.02
C GLU A 382 21.64 5.15 -32.64
N MET A 383 20.54 5.63 -32.06
CA MET A 383 20.52 6.30 -30.75
C MET A 383 20.31 5.31 -29.59
N TYR A 384 19.47 4.30 -29.80
CA TYR A 384 19.08 3.26 -28.85
C TYR A 384 19.34 1.86 -29.41
N PRO A 385 20.61 1.48 -29.65
CA PRO A 385 20.93 0.12 -30.03
C PRO A 385 20.40 -0.88 -28.98
N LEU A 386 19.64 -1.88 -29.45
CA LEU A 386 18.84 -2.79 -28.62
C LEU A 386 19.68 -3.62 -27.63
N ASP A 387 20.93 -3.90 -27.96
CA ASP A 387 21.86 -4.63 -27.09
C ASP A 387 22.23 -3.87 -25.81
N ARG A 388 22.00 -2.55 -25.79
CA ARG A 388 22.33 -1.69 -24.66
C ARG A 388 21.12 -1.02 -24.01
N TYR A 389 20.13 -0.59 -24.79
CA TYR A 389 19.05 0.29 -24.31
C TYR A 389 17.64 -0.29 -24.43
N TYR A 390 17.50 -1.58 -24.75
CA TYR A 390 16.21 -2.24 -24.57
C TYR A 390 15.87 -2.28 -23.09
N GLN A 391 14.72 -1.73 -22.70
CA GLN A 391 14.29 -1.60 -21.29
C GLN A 391 15.42 -1.10 -20.36
N ASP A 392 16.08 -0.02 -20.78
CA ASP A 392 17.27 0.56 -20.16
C ASP A 392 17.07 0.89 -18.67
N MET A 393 15.97 1.57 -18.36
CA MET A 393 15.64 2.04 -17.01
C MET A 393 15.45 0.88 -16.03
N HIS A 394 15.07 -0.30 -16.52
CA HIS A 394 15.00 -1.50 -15.70
C HIS A 394 16.34 -2.24 -15.66
N LEU A 395 16.88 -2.62 -16.83
CA LEU A 395 18.01 -3.54 -16.94
C LEU A 395 19.32 -2.92 -16.43
N ASN A 396 19.52 -1.61 -16.58
CA ASN A 396 20.75 -0.95 -16.16
C ASN A 396 20.68 -0.34 -14.76
N LEU A 397 19.49 -0.10 -14.21
CA LEU A 397 19.34 0.50 -12.88
C LEU A 397 18.98 -0.49 -11.77
N PHE A 398 18.17 -1.52 -12.04
CA PHE A 398 17.69 -2.42 -10.98
C PHE A 398 18.81 -3.24 -10.33
N PRO A 399 19.80 -3.77 -11.09
CA PRO A 399 20.98 -4.40 -10.50
C PRO A 399 21.85 -3.46 -9.65
N LYS A 400 21.60 -2.15 -9.71
CA LYS A 400 22.28 -1.10 -8.93
C LYS A 400 21.42 -0.59 -7.77
N GLY A 401 20.21 -1.13 -7.59
CA GLY A 401 19.31 -0.75 -6.52
C GLY A 401 18.64 0.61 -6.72
N ILE A 402 18.52 1.10 -7.96
CA ILE A 402 17.67 2.26 -8.30
C ILE A 402 16.41 1.71 -8.96
N VAL A 403 15.33 1.63 -8.19
CA VAL A 403 14.02 1.14 -8.64
C VAL A 403 13.10 2.29 -9.03
N HIS A 404 11.90 2.00 -9.53
CA HIS A 404 10.98 3.07 -9.90
C HIS A 404 9.50 2.81 -9.64
N ALA A 405 8.80 3.94 -9.53
CA ALA A 405 7.36 4.07 -9.41
C ALA A 405 6.74 4.53 -10.73
N GLU A 406 5.66 3.90 -11.14
CA GLU A 406 4.99 4.22 -12.40
C GLU A 406 3.51 4.53 -12.18
N ASN A 407 2.88 5.22 -13.13
CA ASN A 407 1.47 5.65 -13.08
C ASN A 407 1.14 6.55 -11.88
N LEU A 408 2.01 7.48 -11.51
CA LEU A 408 1.64 8.52 -10.54
C LEU A 408 0.55 9.44 -11.11
N GLY A 409 -0.33 9.94 -10.24
CA GLY A 409 -1.45 10.80 -10.63
C GLY A 409 -1.95 11.67 -9.47
N ARG A 410 -3.21 12.12 -9.53
CA ARG A 410 -3.87 12.94 -8.49
C ARG A 410 -3.12 14.24 -8.19
N ASP A 411 -2.58 14.42 -6.99
CA ASP A 411 -2.00 15.69 -6.53
C ASP A 411 -0.65 16.01 -7.19
N ILE A 412 -0.15 15.14 -8.07
CA ILE A 412 0.95 15.47 -8.99
C ILE A 412 0.50 16.47 -10.08
N ALA A 413 -0.80 16.68 -10.28
CA ALA A 413 -1.36 17.34 -11.46
C ALA A 413 -0.93 18.80 -11.67
#